data_AF-A0A1D6JQF2-F1
#
_entry.id   AF-A0A1D6JQF2-F1
#
_cell.length_a   1.000
_cell.length_b   1.000
_cell.length_c   1.000
_cell.angle_alpha   90.00
_cell.angle_beta   90.00
_cell.angle_gamma   90.00
#
_symmetry.space_group_name_H-M   'P 1'
#
loop_
_entity.id
_entity.type
_entity.pdbx_description
1 polymer ?
#
loop_
_entity_poly.entity_id
_entity_poly.type
_entity_poly.pdbx_seq_one_letter_code
_entity_poly.pdbx_strand_id
1 'polypeptide(L)'
;MLAESRVEKPHRIYVPRDEAFEELKQGAFSSGRLRAVLHTLIPSMIATISAETHSFQGFHHVDNLYKEGLRLKLGLQEHLFQKIPLVQKIQESSEGMLRYDTPRILSKDKFAWLRDDEFARQTVAGINPVSITRLTVFPPVSKMDPAIYGPPESSITEAHITGQLNGLTVQQAVDEAKLFILDYHDVYMPFLDRINAIEGRKAYATRTILFLTKAGTLKPIAIELSLPPSKAGEPRPSKVLTPPADATSNWLWMLAKAHVSSNDAGVHQLVNHWLRTHAVMEPFILAAHRRMSAMHPVFKLLHPHMRYTLEINALARQSLISADGVIESCFTPGPVSFEISAAYYRDHWRFDLEGLPSDLVRRRVAVEDASQPHGIRLLIEDYPYANDGLLLWSAIRSWVESYVQLYYPDAGTVQSDDELQGWYHETVHVGHADIRHAPWWPSLSTPGDLASILTTLVWLASAQHAALNFGQYPLGGYVPNRPPLMRRLLPDPERDAAEYATFMADPHRFFLNAMPGRA
;
A
#
# COMPACT_ATOMS: atom_id res chain seq x y z
N MET A 1 30.68 -10.21 2.65
CA MET A 1 29.25 -10.16 2.29
C MET A 1 28.99 -11.33 1.35
N LEU A 2 28.14 -12.28 1.75
CA LEU A 2 27.67 -13.35 0.88
C LEU A 2 26.36 -12.87 0.25
N ALA A 3 26.44 -12.16 -0.87
CA ALA A 3 25.27 -11.79 -1.66
C ALA A 3 25.21 -12.68 -2.90
N GLU A 4 24.00 -13.11 -3.30
CA GLU A 4 23.81 -13.80 -4.57
C GLU A 4 24.22 -12.87 -5.74
N SER A 5 24.85 -13.43 -6.78
CA SER A 5 25.19 -12.67 -7.98
C SER A 5 23.93 -12.19 -8.70
N ARG A 6 23.91 -10.91 -9.10
CA ARG A 6 22.76 -10.34 -9.81
C ARG A 6 22.51 -11.05 -11.14
N VAL A 7 21.27 -11.48 -11.36
CA VAL A 7 20.83 -11.97 -12.68
C VAL A 7 20.33 -10.79 -13.51
N GLU A 8 21.14 -10.36 -14.48
CA GLU A 8 20.82 -9.24 -15.36
C GLU A 8 20.02 -9.66 -16.59
N LYS A 9 19.26 -8.72 -17.15
CA LYS A 9 18.57 -8.92 -18.44
C LYS A 9 19.61 -9.20 -19.54
N PRO A 10 19.33 -10.09 -20.51
CA PRO A 10 18.04 -10.72 -20.79
C PRO A 10 17.75 -12.00 -19.97
N HIS A 11 18.66 -12.44 -19.10
CA HIS A 11 18.47 -13.62 -18.26
C HIS A 11 17.39 -13.36 -17.20
N ARG A 12 16.69 -14.43 -16.78
CA ARG A 12 15.63 -14.35 -15.77
C ARG A 12 16.06 -15.04 -14.49
N ILE A 13 15.61 -14.52 -13.36
CA ILE A 13 15.67 -15.25 -12.10
C ILE A 13 14.88 -16.56 -12.29
N TYR A 14 15.49 -17.67 -11.90
CA TYR A 14 14.91 -18.99 -12.08
C TYR A 14 13.61 -19.15 -11.27
N VAL A 15 12.65 -19.84 -11.87
CA VAL A 15 11.51 -20.48 -11.19
C VAL A 15 11.34 -21.90 -11.73
N PRO A 16 10.70 -22.82 -10.99
CA PRO A 16 10.33 -24.12 -11.50
C PRO A 16 9.60 -24.01 -12.86
N ARG A 17 9.88 -24.94 -13.77
CA ARG A 17 9.49 -24.79 -15.19
C ARG A 17 7.99 -24.57 -15.40
N ASP A 18 7.16 -25.23 -14.59
CA ASP A 18 5.70 -25.17 -14.70
C ASP A 18 5.11 -23.94 -14.00
N GLU A 19 5.91 -23.21 -13.22
CA GLU A 19 5.53 -21.96 -12.55
C GLU A 19 5.79 -20.72 -13.41
N ALA A 20 6.60 -20.86 -14.45
CA ALA A 20 6.83 -19.82 -15.44
C ALA A 20 5.53 -19.46 -16.18
N PHE A 21 5.38 -18.20 -16.58
CA PHE A 21 4.20 -17.78 -17.34
C PHE A 21 4.06 -18.57 -18.65
N GLU A 22 2.83 -18.99 -18.93
CA GLU A 22 2.45 -19.49 -20.25
C GLU A 22 2.61 -18.38 -21.30
N GLU A 23 2.82 -18.73 -22.58
CA GLU A 23 3.15 -17.77 -23.64
C GLU A 23 2.14 -16.62 -23.77
N LEU A 24 0.84 -16.90 -23.67
CA LEU A 24 -0.22 -15.88 -23.69
C LEU A 24 -0.08 -14.90 -22.52
N LYS A 25 0.18 -15.41 -21.32
CA LYS A 25 0.41 -14.59 -20.13
C LYS A 25 1.73 -13.84 -20.24
N GLN A 26 2.77 -14.44 -20.81
CA GLN A 26 4.04 -13.80 -21.10
C GLN A 26 3.88 -12.65 -22.12
N GLY A 27 3.01 -12.80 -23.12
CA GLY A 27 2.65 -11.75 -24.09
C GLY A 27 1.85 -10.62 -23.45
N ALA A 28 0.83 -10.94 -22.64
CA ALA A 28 0.05 -9.96 -21.88
C ALA A 28 0.90 -9.23 -20.83
N PHE A 29 1.79 -9.95 -20.16
CA PHE A 29 2.70 -9.37 -19.18
C PHE A 29 3.84 -8.61 -19.84
N SER A 30 4.39 -9.03 -20.98
CA SER A 30 5.42 -8.25 -21.68
C SER A 30 4.84 -6.96 -22.27
N SER A 31 3.61 -6.98 -22.79
CA SER A 31 2.91 -5.77 -23.21
C SER A 31 2.51 -4.89 -22.02
N GLY A 32 2.04 -5.47 -20.91
CA GLY A 32 1.75 -4.76 -19.65
C GLY A 32 2.99 -4.24 -18.92
N ARG A 33 4.09 -5.00 -18.92
CA ARG A 33 5.42 -4.62 -18.43
C ARG A 33 6.02 -3.58 -19.33
N LEU A 34 5.86 -3.64 -20.64
CA LEU A 34 6.26 -2.54 -21.51
C LEU A 34 5.46 -1.28 -21.18
N ARG A 35 4.14 -1.38 -20.93
CA ARG A 35 3.35 -0.25 -20.38
C ARG A 35 3.90 0.25 -19.03
N ALA A 36 4.12 -0.63 -18.03
CA ALA A 36 4.61 -0.30 -16.67
C ALA A 36 6.07 0.20 -16.62
N VAL A 37 6.94 -0.40 -17.44
CA VAL A 37 8.32 0.01 -17.67
C VAL A 37 8.35 1.32 -18.44
N LEU A 38 7.40 1.61 -19.33
CA LEU A 38 7.26 2.96 -19.88
C LEU A 38 6.76 3.93 -18.80
N HIS A 39 5.79 3.55 -17.95
CA HIS A 39 5.38 4.35 -16.79
C HIS A 39 6.55 4.69 -15.84
N THR A 40 7.64 3.92 -15.84
CA THR A 40 8.82 4.11 -14.96
C THR A 40 10.10 4.54 -15.67
N LEU A 41 10.26 4.28 -16.98
CA LEU A 41 11.42 4.67 -17.79
C LEU A 41 11.19 5.97 -18.57
N ILE A 42 9.95 6.40 -18.81
CA ILE A 42 9.70 7.75 -19.36
C ILE A 42 10.38 8.81 -18.48
N PRO A 43 10.32 8.68 -17.14
CA PRO A 43 11.22 9.33 -16.21
C PRO A 43 12.69 9.43 -16.66
N SER A 44 13.37 8.28 -16.69
CA SER A 44 14.79 8.16 -17.05
C SER A 44 15.16 8.54 -18.49
N MET A 45 14.24 8.38 -19.45
CA MET A 45 14.43 8.76 -20.87
C MET A 45 14.20 10.25 -21.11
N ILE A 46 13.31 10.90 -20.34
CA ILE A 46 13.17 12.36 -20.32
C ILE A 46 14.41 12.98 -19.66
N ALA A 47 14.96 12.37 -18.61
CA ALA A 47 16.20 12.80 -17.97
C ALA A 47 17.43 12.74 -18.90
N THR A 48 17.43 11.88 -19.92
CA THR A 48 18.52 11.81 -20.92
C THR A 48 18.37 12.81 -22.07
N ILE A 49 17.18 13.38 -22.29
CA ILE A 49 16.88 14.30 -23.41
C ILE A 49 16.74 15.75 -22.94
N SER A 50 16.50 15.98 -21.66
CA SER A 50 16.47 17.30 -21.03
C SER A 50 17.35 17.26 -19.79
N ALA A 51 18.48 17.99 -19.83
CA ALA A 51 19.34 18.23 -18.67
C ALA A 51 18.62 19.05 -17.56
N GLU A 52 17.34 19.36 -17.72
CA GLU A 52 16.49 20.03 -16.75
C GLU A 52 15.31 19.12 -16.37
N THR A 53 15.32 18.65 -15.12
CA THR A 53 14.21 17.95 -14.46
C THR A 53 13.02 18.90 -14.28
N HIS A 54 12.23 19.10 -15.32
CA HIS A 54 11.10 20.03 -15.24
C HIS A 54 9.94 19.44 -14.45
N SER A 55 9.66 20.02 -13.28
CA SER A 55 8.37 19.88 -12.59
C SER A 55 7.21 20.29 -13.51
N PHE A 56 6.02 19.75 -13.26
CA PHE A 56 4.80 20.20 -13.93
C PHE A 56 4.56 21.69 -13.61
N GLN A 57 4.52 22.55 -14.62
CA GLN A 57 4.31 23.99 -14.42
C GLN A 57 2.84 24.36 -14.15
N GLY A 58 1.92 23.39 -14.22
CA GLY A 58 0.50 23.59 -13.99
C GLY A 58 -0.28 22.28 -14.08
N PHE A 59 -1.46 22.22 -13.47
CA PHE A 59 -2.30 21.00 -13.46
C PHE A 59 -2.71 20.55 -14.87
N HIS A 60 -2.89 21.48 -15.80
CA HIS A 60 -3.18 21.14 -17.20
C HIS A 60 -2.07 20.28 -17.85
N HIS A 61 -0.81 20.43 -17.42
CA HIS A 61 0.26 19.57 -17.90
C HIS A 61 0.15 18.13 -17.39
N VAL A 62 -0.41 17.92 -16.19
CA VAL A 62 -0.73 16.59 -15.66
C VAL A 62 -1.93 16.04 -16.41
N ASP A 63 -2.97 16.84 -16.62
CA ASP A 63 -4.16 16.44 -17.39
C ASP A 63 -3.83 16.02 -18.83
N ASN A 64 -2.85 16.69 -19.45
CA ASN A 64 -2.44 16.40 -20.82
C ASN A 64 -1.83 15.02 -20.96
N LEU A 65 -1.32 14.39 -19.89
CA LEU A 65 -0.90 12.99 -19.90
C LEU A 65 -2.00 12.03 -20.39
N TYR A 66 -3.26 12.38 -20.12
CA TYR A 66 -4.42 11.54 -20.43
C TYR A 66 -5.27 12.05 -21.59
N LYS A 67 -5.24 13.36 -21.86
CA LYS A 67 -6.04 13.99 -22.93
C LYS A 67 -5.30 14.05 -24.26
N GLU A 68 -4.15 14.73 -24.27
CA GLU A 68 -3.40 15.07 -25.49
C GLU A 68 -2.20 14.13 -25.73
N GLY A 69 -1.65 13.57 -24.66
CA GLY A 69 -0.42 12.78 -24.66
C GLY A 69 0.85 13.60 -24.52
N LEU A 70 1.96 12.91 -24.26
CA LEU A 70 3.32 13.44 -24.28
C LEU A 70 3.94 13.24 -25.65
N ARG A 71 4.45 14.33 -26.24
CA ARG A 71 5.29 14.24 -27.45
C ARG A 71 6.69 13.80 -27.06
N LEU A 72 7.15 12.73 -27.68
CA LEU A 72 8.50 12.18 -27.53
C LEU A 72 9.28 12.46 -28.82
N LYS A 73 10.42 13.15 -28.73
CA LYS A 73 11.35 13.29 -29.86
C LYS A 73 12.01 11.93 -30.11
N LEU A 74 11.69 11.30 -31.24
CA LEU A 74 12.29 10.03 -31.66
C LEU A 74 13.66 10.32 -32.29
N GLY A 75 14.71 10.32 -31.48
CA GLY A 75 16.09 10.23 -31.98
C GLY A 75 16.42 8.84 -32.55
N LEU A 76 17.69 8.60 -32.93
CA LEU A 76 18.31 7.47 -33.66
C LEU A 76 17.95 6.00 -33.25
N GLN A 77 16.97 5.77 -32.39
CA GLN A 77 16.46 4.45 -32.00
C GLN A 77 14.98 4.24 -32.38
N GLU A 78 14.56 4.61 -33.61
CA GLU A 78 13.19 4.40 -34.10
C GLU A 78 12.67 2.95 -33.91
N HIS A 79 13.57 1.97 -33.93
CA HIS A 79 13.27 0.54 -33.80
C HIS A 79 12.88 0.10 -32.37
N LEU A 80 13.24 0.88 -31.35
CA LEU A 80 12.81 0.62 -29.95
C LEU A 80 11.36 1.05 -29.73
N PHE A 81 10.92 2.13 -30.38
CA PHE A 81 9.62 2.75 -30.16
C PHE A 81 8.48 2.13 -30.98
N GLN A 82 8.76 1.53 -32.14
CA GLN A 82 7.76 0.79 -32.94
C GLN A 82 7.16 -0.42 -32.19
N LYS A 83 7.78 -0.87 -31.10
CA LYS A 83 7.28 -1.98 -30.26
C LYS A 83 6.39 -1.52 -29.12
N ILE A 84 6.15 -0.21 -28.96
CA ILE A 84 5.40 0.37 -27.85
C ILE A 84 3.90 0.48 -28.19
N PRO A 85 3.00 -0.28 -27.55
CA PRO A 85 1.57 -0.32 -27.88
C PRO A 85 0.77 0.96 -27.53
N LEU A 86 1.42 2.01 -27.01
CA LEU A 86 0.81 3.28 -26.62
C LEU A 86 1.36 4.49 -27.40
N VAL A 87 2.31 4.26 -28.31
CA VAL A 87 2.91 5.32 -29.14
C VAL A 87 2.28 5.24 -30.53
N GLN A 88 1.41 6.20 -30.84
CA GLN A 88 0.99 6.41 -32.23
C GLN A 88 2.05 7.26 -32.93
N LYS A 89 2.63 6.74 -34.02
CA LYS A 89 3.52 7.52 -34.88
C LYS A 89 2.69 8.61 -35.55
N ILE A 90 3.04 9.88 -35.33
CA ILE A 90 2.42 10.98 -36.05
C ILE A 90 3.01 10.92 -37.47
N GLN A 91 2.18 10.57 -38.46
CA GLN A 91 2.62 10.54 -39.86
C GLN A 91 3.25 11.90 -40.22
N GLU A 92 4.45 11.83 -40.81
CA GLU A 92 5.31 12.93 -41.27
C GLU A 92 6.21 13.65 -40.24
N SER A 93 6.32 13.17 -38.99
CA SER A 93 7.31 13.72 -38.03
C SER A 93 8.16 12.64 -37.36
N SER A 94 9.38 13.01 -36.93
CA SER A 94 10.25 12.23 -36.03
C SER A 94 9.77 12.29 -34.57
N GLU A 95 8.46 12.42 -34.33
CA GLU A 95 7.85 12.50 -33.00
C GLU A 95 6.82 11.38 -32.78
N GLY A 96 6.85 10.77 -31.60
CA GLY A 96 5.87 9.78 -31.15
C GLY A 96 4.96 10.37 -30.07
N MET A 97 3.67 10.03 -30.07
CA MET A 97 2.74 10.50 -29.03
C MET A 97 2.42 9.38 -28.04
N LEU A 98 2.73 9.57 -26.76
CA LEU A 98 2.35 8.66 -25.70
C LEU A 98 1.18 9.24 -24.89
N ARG A 99 0.02 8.58 -24.92
CA ARG A 99 -1.16 9.00 -24.15
C ARG A 99 -1.64 7.90 -23.21
N TYR A 100 -1.77 8.24 -21.94
CA TYR A 100 -2.28 7.34 -20.91
C TYR A 100 -3.80 7.25 -20.91
N ASP A 101 -4.35 6.11 -20.50
CA ASP A 101 -5.79 5.96 -20.29
C ASP A 101 -6.24 6.85 -19.12
N THR A 102 -7.37 7.53 -19.25
CA THR A 102 -7.89 8.38 -18.15
C THR A 102 -8.23 7.53 -16.92
N PRO A 103 -7.63 7.79 -15.74
CA PRO A 103 -7.93 7.06 -14.51
C PRO A 103 -9.40 7.18 -14.12
N ARG A 104 -9.97 6.11 -13.55
CA ARG A 104 -11.39 6.07 -13.17
C ARG A 104 -11.75 7.17 -12.16
N ILE A 105 -10.85 7.54 -11.26
CA ILE A 105 -11.06 8.62 -10.29
C ILE A 105 -11.40 9.96 -10.95
N LEU A 106 -10.93 10.20 -12.19
CA LEU A 106 -11.21 11.43 -12.93
C LEU A 106 -12.38 11.33 -13.91
N SER A 107 -12.93 10.12 -14.11
CA SER A 107 -13.87 9.85 -15.20
C SER A 107 -15.22 10.56 -15.02
N LYS A 108 -15.68 10.72 -13.78
CA LYS A 108 -16.95 11.38 -13.44
C LYS A 108 -16.75 12.77 -12.83
N ASP A 109 -15.78 12.91 -11.95
CA ASP A 109 -15.45 14.17 -11.27
C ASP A 109 -13.94 14.41 -11.34
N LYS A 110 -13.53 15.35 -12.19
CA LYS A 110 -12.11 15.70 -12.38
C LYS A 110 -11.48 16.36 -11.15
N PHE A 111 -12.30 16.85 -10.22
CA PHE A 111 -11.87 17.52 -9.00
C PHE A 111 -12.02 16.65 -7.76
N ALA A 112 -12.37 15.37 -7.91
CA ALA A 112 -12.56 14.43 -6.80
C ALA A 112 -11.37 14.42 -5.83
N TRP A 113 -10.15 14.46 -6.37
CA TRP A 113 -8.89 14.45 -5.61
C TRP A 113 -8.69 15.66 -4.68
N LEU A 114 -9.39 16.79 -4.90
CA LEU A 114 -9.33 17.95 -4.02
C LEU A 114 -10.18 17.77 -2.75
N ARG A 115 -11.19 16.91 -2.81
CA ARG A 115 -12.24 16.83 -1.80
C ARG A 115 -11.82 16.01 -0.59
N ASP A 116 -12.16 16.50 0.60
CA ASP A 116 -11.88 15.83 1.87
C ASP A 116 -12.69 14.55 2.05
N ASP A 117 -13.92 14.51 1.55
CA ASP A 117 -14.77 13.32 1.62
C ASP A 117 -14.22 12.19 0.74
N GLU A 118 -13.66 12.49 -0.44
CA GLU A 118 -13.02 11.47 -1.28
C GLU A 118 -11.71 10.97 -0.68
N PHE A 119 -10.90 11.86 -0.08
CA PHE A 119 -9.70 11.47 0.66
C PHE A 119 -10.03 10.51 1.80
N ALA A 120 -11.06 10.80 2.60
CA ALA A 120 -11.50 9.91 3.67
C ALA A 120 -12.19 8.64 3.17
N ARG A 121 -13.01 8.71 2.10
CA ARG A 121 -13.68 7.54 1.52
C ARG A 121 -12.67 6.51 0.99
N GLN A 122 -11.53 6.95 0.44
CA GLN A 122 -10.49 6.04 -0.03
C GLN A 122 -9.86 5.21 1.10
N THR A 123 -10.00 5.59 2.37
CA THR A 123 -9.50 4.80 3.52
C THR A 123 -10.30 3.53 3.78
N VAL A 124 -11.53 3.45 3.24
CA VAL A 124 -12.44 2.31 3.39
C VAL A 124 -12.84 1.66 2.06
N ALA A 125 -12.62 2.36 0.94
CA ALA A 125 -13.04 1.94 -0.40
C ALA A 125 -12.07 2.38 -1.51
N GLY A 126 -10.83 2.68 -1.15
CA GLY A 126 -9.74 3.04 -2.08
C GLY A 126 -8.81 1.87 -2.36
N ILE A 127 -7.55 2.20 -2.71
CA ILE A 127 -6.51 1.21 -3.03
C ILE A 127 -6.02 0.49 -1.77
N ASN A 128 -5.95 1.20 -0.64
CA ASN A 128 -5.46 0.67 0.63
C ASN A 128 -6.54 0.73 1.72
N PRO A 129 -7.65 0.00 1.58
CA PRO A 129 -8.79 0.10 2.47
C PRO A 129 -8.57 -0.68 3.78
N VAL A 130 -7.33 -0.99 4.17
CA VAL A 130 -7.01 -1.90 5.30
C VAL A 130 -6.12 -1.25 6.37
N SER A 131 -5.81 0.04 6.25
CA SER A 131 -4.93 0.74 7.21
C SER A 131 -5.66 1.50 8.31
N ILE A 132 -6.94 1.82 8.09
CA ILE A 132 -7.75 2.55 9.08
C ILE A 132 -8.01 1.71 10.33
N THR A 133 -7.87 2.33 11.49
CA THR A 133 -8.16 1.73 12.80
C THR A 133 -9.08 2.65 13.61
N ARG A 134 -9.79 2.10 14.60
CA ARG A 134 -10.53 2.93 15.57
C ARG A 134 -9.56 3.61 16.52
N LEU A 135 -9.75 4.91 16.75
CA LEU A 135 -9.04 5.64 17.79
C LEU A 135 -9.68 5.32 19.15
N THR A 136 -8.86 4.84 20.09
CA THR A 136 -9.33 4.39 21.42
C THR A 136 -8.76 5.20 22.58
N VAL A 137 -7.73 6.00 22.33
CA VAL A 137 -7.12 6.91 23.31
C VAL A 137 -6.85 8.21 22.58
N PHE A 138 -7.13 9.34 23.24
CA PHE A 138 -6.83 10.68 22.74
C PHE A 138 -6.01 11.46 23.78
N PRO A 139 -4.93 12.16 23.40
CA PRO A 139 -4.32 12.17 22.07
C PRO A 139 -3.78 10.79 21.66
N PRO A 140 -3.57 10.50 20.36
CA PRO A 140 -2.89 9.29 19.92
C PRO A 140 -1.50 9.15 20.58
N VAL A 141 -1.08 7.93 20.88
CA VAL A 141 0.18 7.64 21.59
C VAL A 141 1.07 6.73 20.76
N SER A 142 2.32 7.14 20.56
CA SER A 142 3.36 6.33 19.92
C SER A 142 3.82 5.18 20.82
N LYS A 143 4.19 4.05 20.20
CA LYS A 143 4.79 2.90 20.89
C LYS A 143 6.31 2.89 20.84
N MET A 144 6.92 3.87 20.19
CA MET A 144 8.37 3.96 20.07
C MET A 144 9.03 4.36 21.40
N ASP A 145 10.30 4.01 21.54
CA ASP A 145 11.09 4.30 22.75
C ASP A 145 11.18 5.82 23.01
N PRO A 146 10.59 6.34 24.09
CA PRO A 146 10.65 7.76 24.42
C PRO A 146 12.06 8.27 24.69
N ALA A 147 13.00 7.40 25.08
CA ALA A 147 14.40 7.78 25.27
C ALA A 147 15.09 8.15 23.95
N ILE A 148 14.61 7.61 22.83
CA ILE A 148 15.13 7.91 21.49
C ILE A 148 14.28 9.00 20.86
N TYR A 149 12.96 8.85 20.89
CA TYR A 149 12.06 9.67 20.09
C TYR A 149 11.35 10.79 20.87
N GLY A 150 11.57 10.94 22.17
CA GLY A 150 10.90 11.93 23.02
C GLY A 150 9.49 11.51 23.47
N PRO A 151 8.72 12.40 24.11
CA PRO A 151 7.40 12.11 24.70
C PRO A 151 6.47 11.37 23.72
N PRO A 152 5.77 10.29 24.11
CA PRO A 152 5.05 9.44 23.16
C PRO A 152 3.73 10.05 22.65
N GLU A 153 3.20 11.07 23.31
CA GLU A 153 1.93 11.70 22.96
C GLU A 153 2.02 12.47 21.63
N SER A 154 0.94 12.42 20.85
CA SER A 154 0.73 13.23 19.66
C SER A 154 0.52 14.71 20.04
N SER A 155 0.95 15.60 19.14
CA SER A 155 0.72 17.05 19.25
C SER A 155 -0.73 17.47 18.94
N ILE A 156 -1.59 16.53 18.50
CA ILE A 156 -3.00 16.82 18.26
C ILE A 156 -3.73 17.01 19.60
N THR A 157 -3.99 18.26 19.95
CA THR A 157 -4.82 18.64 21.12
C THR A 157 -6.33 18.60 20.82
N GLU A 158 -7.15 18.61 21.87
CA GLU A 158 -8.63 18.66 21.75
C GLU A 158 -9.11 19.92 21.02
N ALA A 159 -8.41 21.04 21.20
CA ALA A 159 -8.74 22.31 20.56
C ALA A 159 -8.72 22.22 19.03
N HIS A 160 -7.84 21.38 18.44
CA HIS A 160 -7.79 21.18 17.00
C HIS A 160 -9.04 20.49 16.45
N ILE A 161 -9.68 19.60 17.22
CA ILE A 161 -10.73 18.72 16.70
C ILE A 161 -12.13 19.04 17.21
N THR A 162 -12.28 19.71 18.36
CA THR A 162 -13.59 19.90 19.02
C THR A 162 -14.63 20.56 18.10
N GLY A 163 -14.22 21.54 17.29
CA GLY A 163 -15.11 22.21 16.32
C GLY A 163 -15.62 21.32 15.18
N GLN A 164 -15.07 20.11 15.03
CA GLN A 164 -15.38 19.18 13.94
C GLN A 164 -16.20 17.95 14.40
N LEU A 165 -16.55 17.85 15.69
CA LEU A 165 -17.20 16.67 16.30
C LEU A 165 -18.73 16.75 16.39
N ASN A 166 -19.36 17.70 15.69
CA ASN A 166 -20.81 17.89 15.67
C ASN A 166 -21.45 18.00 17.07
N GLY A 167 -20.78 18.68 18.00
CA GLY A 167 -21.25 18.92 19.37
C GLY A 167 -20.89 17.83 20.38
N LEU A 168 -20.23 16.75 19.97
CA LEU A 168 -19.67 15.77 20.91
C LEU A 168 -18.38 16.31 21.54
N THR A 169 -18.15 15.97 22.79
CA THR A 169 -16.80 16.06 23.39
C THR A 169 -15.88 15.01 22.76
N VAL A 170 -14.56 15.21 22.88
CA VAL A 170 -13.57 14.24 22.38
C VAL A 170 -13.78 12.87 23.02
N GLN A 171 -13.98 12.82 24.34
CA GLN A 171 -14.20 11.57 25.07
C GLN A 171 -15.47 10.85 24.59
N GLN A 172 -16.59 11.56 24.44
CA GLN A 172 -17.82 10.97 23.87
C GLN A 172 -17.58 10.41 22.47
N ALA A 173 -16.85 11.13 21.61
CA ALA A 173 -16.55 10.66 20.27
C ALA A 173 -15.65 9.40 20.24
N VAL A 174 -14.74 9.24 21.22
CA VAL A 174 -13.97 8.00 21.41
C VAL A 174 -14.86 6.85 21.88
N ASP A 175 -15.67 7.10 22.90
CA ASP A 175 -16.53 6.09 23.54
C ASP A 175 -17.60 5.56 22.58
N GLU A 176 -18.23 6.46 21.82
CA GLU A 176 -19.23 6.16 20.79
C GLU A 176 -18.64 5.61 19.48
N ALA A 177 -17.34 5.32 19.44
CA ALA A 177 -16.62 4.84 18.26
C ALA A 177 -16.78 5.73 17.02
N LYS A 178 -16.76 7.05 17.22
CA LYS A 178 -16.85 8.06 16.16
C LYS A 178 -15.49 8.56 15.67
N LEU A 179 -14.40 8.25 16.37
CA LEU A 179 -13.04 8.61 15.95
C LEU A 179 -12.26 7.42 15.41
N PHE A 180 -11.64 7.63 14.25
CA PHE A 180 -10.78 6.69 13.56
C PHE A 180 -9.45 7.37 13.21
N ILE A 181 -8.44 6.56 12.91
CA ILE A 181 -7.09 7.06 12.63
C ILE A 181 -6.43 6.26 11.51
N LEU A 182 -5.75 6.99 10.61
CA LEU A 182 -4.63 6.46 9.82
C LEU A 182 -3.34 6.86 10.52
N ASP A 183 -2.63 5.88 11.06
CA ASP A 183 -1.39 6.11 11.82
C ASP A 183 -0.20 5.47 11.09
N TYR A 184 0.59 6.30 10.41
CA TYR A 184 1.85 5.92 9.78
C TYR A 184 3.06 6.44 10.53
N HIS A 185 2.85 7.02 11.73
CA HIS A 185 3.91 7.71 12.43
C HIS A 185 5.04 6.76 12.81
N ASP A 186 4.70 5.67 13.51
CA ASP A 186 5.69 4.70 14.01
C ASP A 186 6.30 3.88 12.86
N VAL A 187 5.60 3.77 11.71
CA VAL A 187 6.11 3.09 10.52
C VAL A 187 7.23 3.88 9.85
N TYR A 188 7.08 5.21 9.75
CA TYR A 188 8.03 6.06 9.03
C TYR A 188 9.12 6.67 9.92
N MET A 189 8.82 7.00 11.19
CA MET A 189 9.73 7.74 12.07
C MET A 189 11.15 7.17 12.11
N PRO A 190 11.38 5.84 12.22
CA PRO A 190 12.74 5.29 12.29
C PRO A 190 13.59 5.54 11.03
N PHE A 191 12.96 5.88 9.91
CA PHE A 191 13.59 6.00 8.60
C PHE A 191 13.69 7.44 8.08
N LEU A 192 13.06 8.40 8.76
CA LEU A 192 12.89 9.76 8.22
C LEU A 192 14.18 10.50 7.98
N ASP A 193 15.20 10.40 8.84
CA ASP A 193 16.48 11.09 8.62
C ASP A 193 17.15 10.62 7.33
N ARG A 194 17.14 9.30 7.08
CA ARG A 194 17.71 8.71 5.87
C ARG A 194 16.89 9.08 4.63
N ILE A 195 15.57 9.05 4.73
CA ILE A 195 14.68 9.45 3.62
C ILE A 195 14.90 10.92 3.27
N ASN A 196 14.92 11.80 4.28
CA ASN A 196 15.03 13.25 4.10
C ASN A 196 16.43 13.71 3.70
N ALA A 197 17.47 12.90 3.93
CA ALA A 197 18.81 13.12 3.42
C ALA A 197 18.94 12.86 1.91
N ILE A 198 18.02 12.10 1.29
CA ILE A 198 18.04 11.82 -0.15
C ILE A 198 17.57 13.06 -0.92
N GLU A 199 18.34 13.44 -1.93
CA GLU A 199 17.98 14.54 -2.82
C GLU A 199 16.66 14.27 -3.55
N GLY A 200 15.81 15.29 -3.65
CA GLY A 200 14.50 15.17 -4.28
C GLY A 200 13.47 14.39 -3.45
N ARG A 201 13.75 14.06 -2.19
CA ARG A 201 12.83 13.32 -1.31
C ARG A 201 12.66 14.02 0.02
N LYS A 202 11.41 14.15 0.46
CA LYS A 202 11.04 14.71 1.76
C LYS A 202 9.77 14.03 2.29
N ALA A 203 9.77 13.69 3.56
CA ALA A 203 8.71 12.96 4.21
C ALA A 203 8.49 13.45 5.65
N TYR A 204 7.26 13.24 6.10
CA TYR A 204 6.88 13.28 7.50
C TYR A 204 6.38 11.90 7.91
N ALA A 205 6.43 11.64 9.21
CA ALA A 205 5.66 10.61 9.88
C ALA A 205 4.26 11.17 10.13
N THR A 206 3.23 10.60 9.49
CA THR A 206 1.89 11.19 9.51
C THR A 206 0.90 10.47 10.41
N ARG A 207 0.03 11.23 11.09
CA ARG A 207 -1.22 10.74 11.68
C ARG A 207 -2.40 11.54 11.16
N THR A 208 -3.49 10.87 10.83
CA THR A 208 -4.73 11.52 10.39
C THR A 208 -5.90 11.06 11.22
N ILE A 209 -6.58 11.97 11.89
CA ILE A 209 -7.82 11.68 12.62
C ILE A 209 -9.01 11.87 11.68
N LEU A 210 -9.89 10.87 11.66
CA LEU A 210 -11.14 10.88 10.92
C LEU A 210 -12.34 10.79 11.88
N PHE A 211 -13.38 11.56 11.59
CA PHE A 211 -14.65 11.52 12.31
C PHE A 211 -15.71 10.81 11.47
N LEU A 212 -16.41 9.84 12.06
CA LEU A 212 -17.57 9.18 11.46
C LEU A 212 -18.82 10.03 11.70
N THR A 213 -19.34 10.60 10.62
CA THR A 213 -20.51 11.48 10.68
C THR A 213 -21.80 10.70 10.93
N LYS A 214 -22.88 11.43 11.27
CA LYS A 214 -24.23 10.84 11.37
C LYS A 214 -24.74 10.29 10.05
N ALA A 215 -24.18 10.74 8.92
CA ALA A 215 -24.51 10.23 7.58
C ALA A 215 -23.78 8.92 7.25
N GLY A 216 -22.96 8.38 8.15
CA GLY A 216 -22.20 7.15 7.92
C GLY A 216 -20.88 7.35 7.14
N THR A 217 -20.54 8.59 6.77
CA THR A 217 -19.31 8.90 6.03
C THR A 217 -18.18 9.37 6.95
N LEU A 218 -16.93 9.11 6.56
CA LEU A 218 -15.74 9.60 7.24
C LEU A 218 -15.37 11.01 6.76
N LYS A 219 -14.93 11.85 7.69
CA LYS A 219 -14.40 13.18 7.44
C LYS A 219 -13.01 13.32 8.07
N PRO A 220 -11.97 13.75 7.34
CA PRO A 220 -10.68 14.05 7.96
C PRO A 220 -10.80 15.34 8.78
N ILE A 221 -10.32 15.33 10.02
CA ILE A 221 -10.49 16.49 10.95
C ILE A 221 -9.17 17.04 11.47
N ALA A 222 -8.08 16.27 11.42
CA ALA A 222 -6.73 16.73 11.75
C ALA A 222 -5.68 15.85 11.07
N ILE A 223 -4.57 16.46 10.67
CA ILE A 223 -3.36 15.76 10.19
C ILE A 223 -2.17 16.27 11.01
N GLU A 224 -1.46 15.37 11.65
CA GLU A 224 -0.16 15.62 12.28
C GLU A 224 0.95 15.19 11.32
N LEU A 225 1.93 16.08 11.14
CA LEU A 225 3.15 15.85 10.37
C LEU A 225 4.34 15.96 11.31
N SER A 226 4.96 14.83 11.64
CA SER A 226 6.07 14.76 12.59
C SER A 226 7.41 14.49 11.91
N LEU A 227 8.47 15.10 12.45
CA LEU A 227 9.87 14.84 12.11
C LEU A 227 10.60 14.19 13.29
N PRO A 228 11.73 13.50 13.05
CA PRO A 228 12.55 12.97 14.13
C PRO A 228 13.09 14.11 15.01
N PRO A 229 13.31 13.86 16.31
CA PRO A 229 13.86 14.87 17.20
C PRO A 229 15.33 15.15 16.84
N SER A 230 15.78 16.38 17.04
CA SER A 230 17.18 16.76 16.74
C SER A 230 18.19 16.08 17.67
N LYS A 231 17.77 15.70 18.89
CA LYS A 231 18.53 14.85 19.80
C LYS A 231 17.64 13.81 20.45
N ALA A 232 18.25 12.71 20.88
CA ALA A 232 17.56 11.63 21.57
C ALA A 232 16.80 12.15 22.81
N GLY A 233 15.51 11.81 22.90
CA GLY A 233 14.64 12.17 24.02
C GLY A 233 14.08 13.60 24.00
N GLU A 234 14.51 14.47 23.08
CA GLU A 234 13.91 15.79 22.91
C GLU A 234 12.50 15.69 22.26
N PRO A 235 11.60 16.66 22.49
CA PRO A 235 10.32 16.72 21.78
C PRO A 235 10.49 16.73 20.26
N ARG A 236 9.62 16.00 19.57
CA ARG A 236 9.63 15.91 18.10
C ARG A 236 9.06 17.18 17.47
N PRO A 237 9.75 17.80 16.50
CA PRO A 237 9.15 18.86 15.69
C PRO A 237 7.94 18.30 14.95
N SER A 238 6.78 18.93 15.13
CA SER A 238 5.55 18.50 14.47
C SER A 238 4.65 19.69 14.14
N LYS A 239 3.84 19.54 13.10
CA LYS A 239 2.79 20.50 12.73
C LYS A 239 1.46 19.79 12.67
N VAL A 240 0.44 20.36 13.32
CA VAL A 240 -0.94 19.90 13.23
C VAL A 240 -1.70 20.84 12.32
N LEU A 241 -2.32 20.27 11.28
CA LEU A 241 -3.15 20.97 10.34
C LEU A 241 -4.59 20.50 10.53
N THR A 242 -5.54 21.43 10.43
CA THR A 242 -6.98 21.15 10.48
C THR A 242 -7.61 21.58 9.15
N PRO A 243 -8.85 21.14 8.85
CA PRO A 243 -9.57 21.60 7.66
C PRO A 243 -9.52 23.13 7.51
N PRO A 244 -9.34 23.62 6.28
CA PRO A 244 -8.91 25.00 6.02
C PRO A 244 -10.03 26.02 6.26
N ALA A 245 -9.63 27.25 6.61
CA ALA A 245 -10.53 28.39 6.79
C ALA A 245 -10.38 29.44 5.66
N ASP A 246 -9.29 29.37 4.89
CA ASP A 246 -8.96 30.32 3.82
C ASP A 246 -8.16 29.63 2.68
N ALA A 247 -7.83 30.40 1.65
CA ALA A 247 -7.12 29.87 0.48
C ALA A 247 -5.70 29.37 0.81
N THR A 248 -4.97 30.04 1.70
CA THR A 248 -3.59 29.66 2.06
C THR A 248 -3.56 28.37 2.87
N SER A 249 -4.39 28.30 3.91
CA SER A 249 -4.58 27.10 4.73
C SER A 249 -5.10 25.92 3.90
N ASN A 250 -5.89 26.16 2.85
CA ASN A 250 -6.33 25.11 1.92
C ASN A 250 -5.14 24.43 1.22
N TRP A 251 -4.14 25.19 0.78
CA TRP A 251 -2.95 24.61 0.14
C TRP A 251 -2.03 23.90 1.11
N LEU A 252 -1.90 24.40 2.35
CA LEU A 252 -1.21 23.66 3.42
C LEU A 252 -1.91 22.35 3.75
N TRP A 253 -3.25 22.36 3.80
CA TRP A 253 -4.08 21.17 4.01
C TRP A 253 -3.93 20.17 2.87
N MET A 254 -3.93 20.64 1.61
CA MET A 254 -3.67 19.79 0.44
C MET A 254 -2.27 19.15 0.49
N LEU A 255 -1.24 19.89 0.87
CA LEU A 255 0.11 19.33 1.08
C LEU A 255 0.15 18.30 2.22
N ALA A 256 -0.57 18.55 3.32
CA ALA A 256 -0.68 17.60 4.41
C ALA A 256 -1.34 16.29 3.95
N LYS A 257 -2.47 16.37 3.22
CA LYS A 257 -3.12 15.20 2.60
C LYS A 257 -2.18 14.49 1.64
N ALA A 258 -1.38 15.21 0.85
CA ALA A 258 -0.40 14.61 -0.06
C ALA A 258 0.70 13.82 0.68
N HIS A 259 1.20 14.34 1.81
CA HIS A 259 2.14 13.60 2.65
C HIS A 259 1.51 12.33 3.23
N VAL A 260 0.26 12.40 3.71
CA VAL A 260 -0.48 11.21 4.19
C VAL A 260 -0.66 10.20 3.05
N SER A 261 -1.10 10.65 1.87
CA SER A 261 -1.27 9.79 0.69
C SER A 261 0.05 9.15 0.23
N SER A 262 1.19 9.82 0.42
CA SER A 262 2.51 9.26 0.11
C SER A 262 2.97 8.21 1.13
N ASN A 263 2.73 8.44 2.43
CA ASN A 263 2.92 7.43 3.46
C ASN A 263 2.01 6.21 3.21
N ASP A 264 0.73 6.45 2.92
CA ASP A 264 -0.25 5.41 2.59
C ASP A 264 0.14 4.64 1.31
N ALA A 265 0.67 5.31 0.29
CA ALA A 265 1.17 4.65 -0.92
C ALA A 265 2.36 3.73 -0.63
N GLY A 266 3.29 4.15 0.24
CA GLY A 266 4.40 3.30 0.65
C GLY A 266 3.95 2.09 1.47
N VAL A 267 3.12 2.29 2.50
CA VAL A 267 2.57 1.18 3.31
C VAL A 267 1.72 0.24 2.46
N HIS A 268 0.89 0.78 1.56
CA HIS A 268 0.13 -0.01 0.60
C HIS A 268 1.03 -0.95 -0.20
N GLN A 269 2.04 -0.40 -0.87
CA GLN A 269 2.87 -1.17 -1.79
C GLN A 269 3.79 -2.14 -1.06
N LEU A 270 4.49 -1.66 -0.03
CA LEU A 270 5.54 -2.43 0.65
C LEU A 270 4.96 -3.46 1.62
N VAL A 271 3.91 -3.09 2.33
CA VAL A 271 3.36 -3.91 3.42
C VAL A 271 2.09 -4.62 2.97
N ASN A 272 1.02 -3.88 2.66
CA ASN A 272 -0.27 -4.51 2.46
C ASN A 272 -0.33 -5.33 1.17
N HIS A 273 0.31 -4.87 0.09
CA HIS A 273 0.35 -5.56 -1.19
C HIS A 273 1.54 -6.50 -1.30
N TRP A 274 2.78 -6.00 -1.29
CA TRP A 274 3.95 -6.87 -1.45
C TRP A 274 4.08 -7.89 -0.31
N LEU A 275 4.26 -7.43 0.94
CA LEU A 275 4.52 -8.35 2.04
C LEU A 275 3.33 -9.28 2.30
N ARG A 276 2.15 -8.72 2.59
CA ARG A 276 0.98 -9.47 3.07
C ARG A 276 0.27 -10.31 2.02
N THR A 277 0.61 -10.20 0.73
CA THR A 277 0.11 -11.12 -0.30
C THR A 277 1.22 -11.80 -1.08
N HIS A 278 2.15 -11.07 -1.70
CA HIS A 278 3.17 -11.69 -2.55
C HIS A 278 4.20 -12.48 -1.74
N ALA A 279 4.87 -11.83 -0.79
CA ALA A 279 6.03 -12.40 -0.10
C ALA A 279 5.63 -13.51 0.88
N VAL A 280 4.56 -13.31 1.67
CA VAL A 280 4.13 -14.30 2.67
C VAL A 280 3.50 -15.56 2.06
N MET A 281 2.97 -15.49 0.83
CA MET A 281 2.40 -16.66 0.16
C MET A 281 3.47 -17.57 -0.47
N GLU A 282 4.59 -17.03 -0.93
CA GLU A 282 5.65 -17.78 -1.62
C GLU A 282 6.19 -18.97 -0.79
N PRO A 283 6.45 -18.85 0.53
CA PRO A 283 6.79 -19.98 1.38
C PRO A 283 5.78 -21.14 1.39
N PHE A 284 4.47 -20.85 1.46
CA PHE A 284 3.42 -21.87 1.45
C PHE A 284 3.39 -22.64 0.12
N ILE A 285 3.62 -21.92 -0.99
CA ILE A 285 3.66 -22.50 -2.34
C ILE A 285 4.85 -23.43 -2.48
N LEU A 286 6.05 -22.96 -2.12
CA LEU A 286 7.28 -23.77 -2.21
C LEU A 286 7.17 -25.05 -1.38
N ALA A 287 6.70 -24.94 -0.14
CA ALA A 287 6.49 -26.11 0.72
C ALA A 287 5.43 -27.06 0.15
N ALA A 288 4.36 -26.56 -0.46
CA ALA A 288 3.31 -27.39 -1.04
C ALA A 288 3.86 -28.27 -2.17
N HIS A 289 4.63 -27.70 -3.10
CA HIS A 289 5.29 -28.47 -4.17
C HIS A 289 6.35 -29.45 -3.66
N ARG A 290 6.95 -29.21 -2.49
CA ARG A 290 8.02 -30.04 -1.93
C ARG A 290 7.50 -31.18 -1.05
N ARG A 291 6.34 -31.01 -0.42
CA ARG A 291 5.87 -31.89 0.65
C ARG A 291 4.55 -32.60 0.35
N MET A 292 3.76 -32.10 -0.59
CA MET A 292 2.51 -32.75 -0.99
C MET A 292 2.59 -33.28 -2.41
N SER A 293 2.07 -34.49 -2.61
CA SER A 293 1.84 -35.06 -3.93
C SER A 293 0.84 -34.21 -4.71
N ALA A 294 0.97 -34.17 -6.05
CA ALA A 294 -0.05 -33.57 -6.91
C ALA A 294 -1.44 -34.24 -6.76
N MET A 295 -1.48 -35.45 -6.18
CA MET A 295 -2.72 -36.17 -5.86
C MET A 295 -3.33 -35.78 -4.51
N HIS A 296 -2.56 -35.14 -3.62
CA HIS A 296 -2.99 -34.76 -2.28
C HIS A 296 -4.19 -33.80 -2.35
N PRO A 297 -5.26 -34.02 -1.56
CA PRO A 297 -6.48 -33.20 -1.64
C PRO A 297 -6.21 -31.72 -1.36
N VAL A 298 -5.37 -31.42 -0.36
CA VAL A 298 -5.01 -30.02 -0.04
C VAL A 298 -4.17 -29.38 -1.14
N PHE A 299 -3.29 -30.13 -1.81
CA PHE A 299 -2.54 -29.61 -2.96
C PHE A 299 -3.50 -29.24 -4.11
N LYS A 300 -4.45 -30.12 -4.43
CA LYS A 300 -5.47 -29.85 -5.47
C LYS A 300 -6.32 -28.64 -5.16
N LEU A 301 -6.68 -28.46 -3.89
CA LEU A 301 -7.44 -27.31 -3.40
C LEU A 301 -6.65 -26.01 -3.62
N LEU A 302 -5.38 -25.99 -3.23
CA LEU A 302 -4.57 -24.77 -3.25
C LEU A 302 -3.97 -24.44 -4.62
N HIS A 303 -3.64 -25.44 -5.44
CA HIS A 303 -2.89 -25.28 -6.69
C HIS A 303 -3.43 -24.16 -7.62
N PRO A 304 -4.75 -24.01 -7.86
CA PRO A 304 -5.28 -22.89 -8.65
C PRO A 304 -4.95 -21.50 -8.08
N HIS A 305 -4.78 -21.40 -6.76
CA HIS A 305 -4.45 -20.18 -6.02
C HIS A 305 -2.94 -19.92 -5.91
N MET A 306 -2.10 -20.87 -6.34
CA MET A 306 -0.64 -20.71 -6.40
C MET A 306 -0.17 -20.14 -7.73
N ARG A 307 -0.99 -20.30 -8.77
CA ARG A 307 -0.69 -19.99 -10.17
C ARG A 307 0.00 -18.62 -10.31
N TYR A 308 1.19 -18.64 -10.89
CA TYR A 308 1.97 -17.46 -11.29
C TYR A 308 2.59 -16.63 -10.18
N THR A 309 2.38 -16.97 -8.90
CA THR A 309 2.95 -16.22 -7.78
C THR A 309 4.48 -16.28 -7.78
N LEU A 310 5.07 -17.44 -8.07
CA LEU A 310 6.54 -17.59 -8.07
C LEU A 310 7.19 -16.80 -9.22
N GLU A 311 6.67 -16.87 -10.44
CA GLU A 311 7.19 -16.09 -11.59
C GLU A 311 7.03 -14.58 -11.36
N ILE A 312 5.87 -14.11 -10.87
CA ILE A 312 5.71 -12.66 -10.64
C ILE A 312 6.62 -12.17 -9.52
N ASN A 313 6.83 -12.94 -8.45
CA ASN A 313 7.74 -12.58 -7.38
C ASN A 313 9.21 -12.59 -7.84
N ALA A 314 9.61 -13.55 -8.66
CA ALA A 314 10.94 -13.57 -9.26
C ALA A 314 11.19 -12.33 -10.15
N LEU A 315 10.20 -11.96 -10.98
CA LEU A 315 10.26 -10.75 -11.80
C LEU A 315 10.27 -9.47 -10.96
N ALA A 316 9.54 -9.46 -9.84
CA ALA A 316 9.56 -8.36 -8.89
C ALA A 316 10.95 -8.22 -8.26
N ARG A 317 11.56 -9.31 -7.77
CA ARG A 317 12.93 -9.34 -7.25
C ARG A 317 13.96 -8.81 -8.26
N GLN A 318 13.74 -9.05 -9.55
CA GLN A 318 14.67 -8.62 -10.60
C GLN A 318 14.55 -7.14 -11.00
N SER A 319 13.35 -6.54 -10.91
CA SER A 319 13.11 -5.23 -11.54
C SER A 319 12.24 -4.26 -10.75
N LEU A 320 11.40 -4.76 -9.84
CA LEU A 320 10.48 -3.94 -9.07
C LEU A 320 11.11 -3.54 -7.73
N ILE A 321 11.59 -4.55 -6.99
CA ILE A 321 12.02 -4.43 -5.60
C ILE A 321 13.54 -4.56 -5.40
N SER A 322 14.28 -4.68 -6.50
CA SER A 322 15.74 -4.67 -6.47
C SER A 322 16.28 -3.30 -6.08
N ALA A 323 17.55 -3.24 -5.68
CA ALA A 323 18.31 -2.00 -5.66
C ALA A 323 18.19 -1.27 -7.01
N ASP A 324 17.95 0.04 -6.98
CA ASP A 324 17.65 0.90 -8.13
C ASP A 324 16.44 0.42 -8.97
N GLY A 325 15.62 -0.45 -8.41
CA GLY A 325 14.38 -0.92 -9.02
C GLY A 325 13.31 0.16 -9.04
N VAL A 326 12.15 -0.18 -9.60
CA VAL A 326 11.02 0.74 -9.72
C VAL A 326 10.57 1.30 -8.36
N ILE A 327 10.46 0.45 -7.33
CA ILE A 327 9.97 0.89 -6.01
C ILE A 327 10.95 1.88 -5.38
N GLU A 328 12.25 1.53 -5.31
CA GLU A 328 13.25 2.45 -4.76
C GLU A 328 13.30 3.75 -5.55
N SER A 329 13.20 3.70 -6.87
CA SER A 329 13.30 4.90 -7.71
C SER A 329 12.08 5.82 -7.61
N CYS A 330 10.88 5.29 -7.35
CA CYS A 330 9.62 6.04 -7.51
C CYS A 330 8.84 6.31 -6.22
N PHE A 331 9.13 5.64 -5.09
CA PHE A 331 8.38 5.79 -3.84
C PHE A 331 9.20 6.43 -2.75
N THR A 332 8.64 7.37 -1.99
CA THR A 332 9.31 8.17 -0.93
C THR A 332 10.41 7.43 -0.15
N PRO A 333 10.21 6.21 0.39
CA PRO A 333 11.23 5.53 1.18
C PRO A 333 12.57 5.30 0.46
N GLY A 334 12.56 5.10 -0.86
CA GLY A 334 13.81 4.92 -1.61
C GLY A 334 14.55 3.65 -1.18
N PRO A 335 15.88 3.68 -0.99
CA PRO A 335 16.67 2.52 -0.59
C PRO A 335 16.25 1.85 0.72
N VAL A 336 15.47 2.52 1.58
CA VAL A 336 15.00 1.93 2.85
C VAL A 336 13.66 1.20 2.72
N SER A 337 13.09 1.13 1.50
CA SER A 337 11.78 0.54 1.23
C SER A 337 11.60 -0.86 1.81
N PHE A 338 12.56 -1.76 1.58
CA PHE A 338 12.45 -3.15 2.05
C PHE A 338 12.89 -3.33 3.51
N GLU A 339 13.58 -2.35 4.09
CA GLU A 339 13.78 -2.31 5.55
C GLU A 339 12.46 -2.04 6.29
N ILE A 340 11.60 -1.16 5.76
CA ILE A 340 10.25 -0.94 6.29
C ILE A 340 9.42 -2.23 6.20
N SER A 341 9.43 -2.89 5.05
CA SER A 341 8.72 -4.17 4.87
C SER A 341 9.24 -5.24 5.84
N ALA A 342 10.55 -5.35 6.02
CA ALA A 342 11.15 -6.34 6.90
C ALA A 342 10.85 -6.05 8.39
N ALA A 343 10.88 -4.78 8.80
CA ALA A 343 10.49 -4.37 10.15
C ALA A 343 9.02 -4.73 10.43
N TYR A 344 8.11 -4.42 9.50
CA TYR A 344 6.70 -4.78 9.66
C TYR A 344 6.50 -6.30 9.77
N TYR A 345 7.20 -7.09 8.95
CA TYR A 345 7.13 -8.56 9.02
C TYR A 345 7.54 -9.08 10.40
N ARG A 346 8.62 -8.55 10.96
CA ARG A 346 9.13 -8.95 12.28
C ARG A 346 8.18 -8.57 13.41
N ASP A 347 7.68 -7.34 13.40
CA ASP A 347 7.08 -6.73 14.59
C ASP A 347 5.53 -6.77 14.57
N HIS A 348 4.92 -7.00 13.41
CA HIS A 348 3.47 -6.83 13.23
C HIS A 348 2.76 -7.95 12.46
N TRP A 349 3.44 -8.63 11.53
CA TRP A 349 2.79 -9.68 10.75
C TRP A 349 2.46 -10.91 11.60
N ARG A 350 1.23 -11.40 11.47
CA ARG A 350 0.73 -12.61 12.15
C ARG A 350 -0.25 -13.35 11.27
N PHE A 351 0.01 -14.62 10.99
CA PHE A 351 -0.82 -15.43 10.10
C PHE A 351 -2.26 -15.59 10.62
N ASP A 352 -2.45 -15.77 11.93
CA ASP A 352 -3.77 -15.94 12.56
C ASP A 352 -4.68 -14.72 12.45
N LEU A 353 -4.12 -13.56 12.09
CA LEU A 353 -4.83 -12.29 11.92
C LEU A 353 -4.92 -11.82 10.46
N GLU A 354 -4.51 -12.64 9.49
CA GLU A 354 -4.63 -12.32 8.06
C GLU A 354 -6.00 -12.67 7.46
N GLY A 355 -6.81 -13.44 8.17
CA GLY A 355 -8.22 -13.62 7.83
C GLY A 355 -9.02 -12.34 8.01
N LEU A 356 -9.97 -12.06 7.10
CA LEU A 356 -10.67 -10.77 7.06
C LEU A 356 -11.41 -10.42 8.38
N PRO A 357 -12.21 -11.31 9.01
CA PRO A 357 -12.86 -10.97 10.27
C PRO A 357 -11.87 -10.64 11.39
N SER A 358 -10.80 -11.43 11.50
CA SER A 358 -9.74 -11.23 12.49
C SER A 358 -9.00 -9.90 12.27
N ASP A 359 -8.73 -9.51 11.02
CA ASP A 359 -8.12 -8.22 10.67
C ASP A 359 -9.02 -7.04 11.08
N LEU A 360 -10.31 -7.11 10.79
CA LEU A 360 -11.28 -6.06 11.12
C LEU A 360 -11.41 -5.86 12.64
N VAL A 361 -11.46 -6.96 13.40
CA VAL A 361 -11.48 -6.93 14.87
C VAL A 361 -10.14 -6.42 15.42
N ARG A 362 -9.00 -6.88 14.88
CA ARG A 362 -7.65 -6.40 15.26
C ARG A 362 -7.52 -4.89 15.11
N ARG A 363 -8.01 -4.33 13.99
CA ARG A 363 -8.03 -2.89 13.74
C ARG A 363 -9.10 -2.14 14.50
N ARG A 364 -9.93 -2.87 15.27
CA ARG A 364 -11.03 -2.35 16.09
C ARG A 364 -12.07 -1.60 15.27
N VAL A 365 -12.18 -1.90 13.98
CA VAL A 365 -13.23 -1.37 13.08
C VAL A 365 -14.45 -2.29 13.01
N ALA A 366 -14.36 -3.44 13.68
CA ALA A 366 -15.46 -4.34 13.96
C ALA A 366 -15.34 -4.89 15.39
N VAL A 367 -16.44 -5.42 15.91
CA VAL A 367 -16.49 -6.17 17.17
C VAL A 367 -17.11 -7.54 16.92
N GLU A 368 -16.75 -8.53 17.74
CA GLU A 368 -17.41 -9.84 17.71
C GLU A 368 -18.88 -9.69 18.09
N ASP A 369 -19.74 -10.32 17.30
CA ASP A 369 -21.19 -10.32 17.49
C ASP A 369 -21.77 -11.57 16.82
N ALA A 370 -21.99 -12.62 17.61
CA ALA A 370 -22.52 -13.90 17.14
C ALA A 370 -23.94 -13.81 16.55
N SER A 371 -24.66 -12.69 16.78
CA SER A 371 -25.97 -12.46 16.15
C SER A 371 -25.86 -12.00 14.69
N GLN A 372 -24.66 -11.56 14.25
CA GLN A 372 -24.43 -11.11 12.89
C GLN A 372 -24.11 -12.30 11.95
N PRO A 373 -24.47 -12.21 10.65
CA PRO A 373 -24.23 -13.30 9.69
C PRO A 373 -22.78 -13.76 9.58
N HIS A 374 -21.84 -12.87 9.84
CA HIS A 374 -20.40 -13.12 9.74
C HIS A 374 -19.70 -13.23 11.10
N GLY A 375 -20.48 -13.27 12.19
CA GLY A 375 -19.96 -13.34 13.57
C GLY A 375 -19.32 -12.04 14.07
N ILE A 376 -19.38 -10.96 13.29
CA ILE A 376 -18.85 -9.64 13.64
C ILE A 376 -19.81 -8.53 13.21
N ARG A 377 -19.80 -7.42 13.95
CA ARG A 377 -20.51 -6.17 13.61
C ARG A 377 -19.51 -5.07 13.29
N LEU A 378 -19.63 -4.45 12.13
CA LEU A 378 -18.82 -3.31 11.73
C LEU A 378 -19.18 -2.06 12.56
N LEU A 379 -18.17 -1.24 12.89
CA LEU A 379 -18.37 0.06 13.54
C LEU A 379 -18.55 1.20 12.51
N ILE A 380 -18.12 0.96 11.28
CA ILE A 380 -18.47 1.76 10.10
C ILE A 380 -19.41 0.89 9.29
N GLU A 381 -20.71 1.18 9.33
CA GLU A 381 -21.74 0.34 8.69
C GLU A 381 -21.52 0.26 7.17
N ASP A 382 -21.28 1.40 6.51
CA ASP A 382 -20.92 1.46 5.09
C ASP A 382 -19.40 1.49 4.90
N TYR A 383 -18.77 0.34 5.15
CA TYR A 383 -17.36 0.09 4.85
C TYR A 383 -17.27 -0.89 3.65
N PRO A 384 -17.19 -0.39 2.41
CA PRO A 384 -17.36 -1.22 1.21
C PRO A 384 -16.41 -2.41 1.11
N TYR A 385 -15.11 -2.22 1.38
CA TYR A 385 -14.15 -3.34 1.39
C TYR A 385 -14.52 -4.42 2.40
N ALA A 386 -14.96 -4.04 3.60
CA ALA A 386 -15.31 -4.99 4.64
C ALA A 386 -16.63 -5.71 4.33
N ASN A 387 -17.66 -4.96 3.92
CA ASN A 387 -18.97 -5.52 3.56
C ASN A 387 -18.86 -6.54 2.42
N ASP A 388 -18.25 -6.15 1.30
CA ASP A 388 -18.09 -7.04 0.15
C ASP A 388 -17.12 -8.19 0.47
N GLY A 389 -16.04 -7.88 1.19
CA GLY A 389 -15.05 -8.86 1.61
C GLY A 389 -15.63 -9.96 2.50
N LEU A 390 -16.53 -9.63 3.43
CA LEU A 390 -17.12 -10.61 4.35
C LEU A 390 -18.03 -11.61 3.64
N LEU A 391 -18.72 -11.19 2.58
CA LEU A 391 -19.47 -12.08 1.70
C LEU A 391 -18.53 -13.08 1.01
N LEU A 392 -17.44 -12.60 0.42
CA LEU A 392 -16.44 -13.45 -0.23
C LEU A 392 -15.74 -14.38 0.76
N TRP A 393 -15.35 -13.87 1.93
CA TRP A 393 -14.74 -14.65 3.00
C TRP A 393 -15.64 -15.80 3.43
N SER A 394 -16.93 -15.52 3.66
CA SER A 394 -17.90 -16.54 4.09
C SER A 394 -18.13 -17.60 3.02
N ALA A 395 -18.14 -17.22 1.74
CA ALA A 395 -18.24 -18.16 0.63
C ALA A 395 -17.00 -19.06 0.53
N ILE A 396 -15.79 -18.48 0.63
CA ILE A 396 -14.53 -19.24 0.64
C ILE A 396 -14.51 -20.20 1.82
N ARG A 397 -14.81 -19.71 3.03
CA ARG A 397 -14.82 -20.53 4.26
C ARG A 397 -15.76 -21.72 4.11
N SER A 398 -16.99 -21.49 3.69
CA SER A 398 -17.99 -22.55 3.51
C SER A 398 -17.54 -23.61 2.51
N TRP A 399 -16.91 -23.18 1.40
CA TRP A 399 -16.36 -24.10 0.40
C TRP A 399 -15.18 -24.90 0.95
N VAL A 400 -14.23 -24.25 1.64
CA VAL A 400 -13.06 -24.91 2.24
C VAL A 400 -13.51 -25.92 3.30
N GLU A 401 -14.39 -25.53 4.22
CA GLU A 401 -14.91 -26.39 5.29
C GLU A 401 -15.57 -27.64 4.70
N SER A 402 -16.42 -27.45 3.68
CA SER A 402 -17.08 -28.55 2.99
C SER A 402 -16.07 -29.49 2.31
N TYR A 403 -15.03 -28.94 1.66
CA TYR A 403 -13.99 -29.73 1.00
C TYR A 403 -13.14 -30.51 2.01
N VAL A 404 -12.69 -29.85 3.08
CA VAL A 404 -11.86 -30.47 4.14
C VAL A 404 -12.61 -31.65 4.77
N GLN A 405 -13.90 -31.49 5.07
CA GLN A 405 -14.71 -32.53 5.69
C GLN A 405 -14.82 -33.82 4.85
N LEU A 406 -14.63 -33.75 3.53
CA LEU A 406 -14.64 -34.94 2.65
C LEU A 406 -13.42 -35.84 2.85
N TYR A 407 -12.28 -35.26 3.25
CA TYR A 407 -10.99 -35.96 3.35
C TYR A 407 -10.50 -36.12 4.78
N TYR A 408 -10.89 -35.21 5.68
CA TYR A 408 -10.45 -35.16 7.06
C TYR A 408 -11.65 -35.10 8.01
N PRO A 409 -12.32 -36.24 8.29
CA PRO A 409 -13.53 -36.27 9.11
C PRO A 409 -13.28 -35.95 10.58
N ASP A 410 -12.06 -36.15 11.08
CA ASP A 410 -11.68 -35.96 12.48
C ASP A 410 -10.20 -35.61 12.66
N ALA A 411 -9.82 -35.25 13.89
CA ALA A 411 -8.47 -34.81 14.24
C ALA A 411 -7.39 -35.88 13.96
N GLY A 412 -7.70 -37.16 14.13
CA GLY A 412 -6.75 -38.25 13.88
C GLY A 412 -6.28 -38.26 12.43
N THR A 413 -7.20 -38.09 11.48
CA THR A 413 -6.86 -38.05 10.05
C THR A 413 -5.97 -36.87 9.65
N VAL A 414 -6.09 -35.73 10.32
CA VAL A 414 -5.22 -34.55 10.10
C VAL A 414 -3.83 -34.79 10.70
N GLN A 415 -3.79 -35.35 11.91
CA GLN A 415 -2.53 -35.55 12.66
C GLN A 415 -1.68 -36.68 12.07
N SER A 416 -2.29 -37.70 11.46
CA SER A 416 -1.57 -38.82 10.84
C SER A 416 -1.17 -38.59 9.39
N ASP A 417 -1.49 -37.43 8.80
CA ASP A 417 -1.14 -37.11 7.41
C ASP A 417 0.28 -36.53 7.32
N ASP A 418 1.25 -37.38 6.98
CA ASP A 418 2.67 -37.01 6.93
C ASP A 418 2.99 -35.94 5.87
N GLU A 419 2.28 -35.92 4.74
CA GLU A 419 2.48 -34.91 3.68
C GLU A 419 1.97 -33.55 4.17
N LEU A 420 0.77 -33.53 4.76
CA LEU A 420 0.15 -32.32 5.29
C LEU A 420 0.94 -31.72 6.47
N GLN A 421 1.29 -32.56 7.45
CA GLN A 421 2.11 -32.14 8.60
C GLN A 421 3.50 -31.69 8.13
N GLY A 422 4.07 -32.41 7.16
CA GLY A 422 5.34 -32.06 6.54
C GLY A 422 5.32 -30.72 5.80
N TRP A 423 4.25 -30.40 5.09
CA TRP A 423 4.04 -29.12 4.39
C TRP A 423 4.00 -27.95 5.37
N TYR A 424 3.18 -28.08 6.41
CA TYR A 424 2.99 -27.00 7.37
C TYR A 424 4.24 -26.77 8.22
N HIS A 425 4.87 -27.85 8.68
CA HIS A 425 6.13 -27.77 9.40
C HIS A 425 7.23 -27.08 8.56
N GLU A 426 7.42 -27.46 7.29
CA GLU A 426 8.41 -26.78 6.43
C GLU A 426 8.05 -25.30 6.22
N THR A 427 6.77 -24.99 6.02
CA THR A 427 6.32 -23.60 5.87
C THR A 427 6.69 -22.74 7.08
N VAL A 428 6.40 -23.21 8.30
CA VAL A 428 6.66 -22.44 9.53
C VAL A 428 8.16 -22.39 9.85
N HIS A 429 8.85 -23.54 9.80
CA HIS A 429 10.22 -23.65 10.32
C HIS A 429 11.32 -23.32 9.32
N VAL A 430 11.04 -23.41 8.01
CA VAL A 430 11.98 -23.05 6.94
C VAL A 430 11.50 -21.82 6.19
N GLY A 431 10.24 -21.83 5.74
CA GLY A 431 9.65 -20.76 4.96
C GLY A 431 9.53 -19.42 5.69
N HIS A 432 9.00 -19.46 6.92
CA HIS A 432 8.85 -18.32 7.83
C HIS A 432 9.79 -18.42 9.03
N ALA A 433 11.02 -18.87 8.80
CA ALA A 433 11.97 -19.25 9.84
C ALA A 433 12.19 -18.17 10.91
N ASP A 434 12.20 -16.89 10.56
CA ASP A 434 12.47 -15.77 11.50
C ASP A 434 11.43 -15.65 12.62
N ILE A 435 10.20 -16.12 12.38
CA ILE A 435 9.07 -16.04 13.31
C ILE A 435 8.47 -17.41 13.62
N ARG A 436 9.22 -18.49 13.36
CA ARG A 436 8.81 -19.89 13.61
C ARG A 436 8.45 -20.20 15.06
N HIS A 437 8.93 -19.39 16.01
CA HIS A 437 8.68 -19.57 17.45
C HIS A 437 7.51 -18.72 17.95
N ALA A 438 6.84 -17.99 17.07
CA ALA A 438 5.73 -17.16 17.48
C ALA A 438 4.55 -18.04 17.96
N PRO A 439 3.94 -17.74 19.12
CA PRO A 439 2.94 -18.62 19.74
C PRO A 439 1.58 -18.62 19.03
N TRP A 440 1.40 -17.75 18.04
CA TRP A 440 0.14 -17.54 17.35
C TRP A 440 0.00 -18.39 16.07
N TRP A 441 1.00 -19.19 15.70
CA TRP A 441 0.85 -20.13 14.60
C TRP A 441 -0.25 -21.16 14.93
N PRO A 442 -1.23 -21.37 14.03
CA PRO A 442 -2.21 -22.43 14.20
C PRO A 442 -1.57 -23.81 14.34
N SER A 443 -2.16 -24.72 15.12
CA SER A 443 -1.57 -26.03 15.43
C SER A 443 -1.66 -27.07 14.31
N LEU A 444 -2.51 -26.86 13.30
CA LEU A 444 -2.86 -27.85 12.26
C LEU A 444 -3.16 -29.25 12.84
N SER A 445 -3.99 -29.31 13.87
CA SER A 445 -4.28 -30.53 14.62
C SER A 445 -5.71 -31.04 14.42
N THR A 446 -6.59 -30.21 13.87
CA THR A 446 -8.01 -30.53 13.66
C THR A 446 -8.47 -30.16 12.23
N PRO A 447 -9.59 -30.72 11.74
CA PRO A 447 -10.18 -30.28 10.48
C PRO A 447 -10.52 -28.78 10.48
N GLY A 448 -10.90 -28.23 11.64
CA GLY A 448 -11.16 -26.80 11.81
C GLY A 448 -9.89 -25.95 11.65
N ASP A 449 -8.76 -26.39 12.21
CA ASP A 449 -7.46 -25.73 12.04
C ASP A 449 -7.09 -25.70 10.55
N LEU A 450 -7.18 -26.85 9.88
CA LEU A 450 -6.88 -26.99 8.46
C LEU A 450 -7.78 -26.08 7.63
N ALA A 451 -9.09 -26.10 7.86
CA ALA A 451 -10.04 -25.26 7.15
C ALA A 451 -9.75 -23.75 7.35
N SER A 452 -9.39 -23.33 8.57
CA SER A 452 -9.01 -21.95 8.86
C SER A 452 -7.75 -21.51 8.10
N ILE A 453 -6.69 -22.34 8.12
CA ILE A 453 -5.44 -22.09 7.41
C ILE A 453 -5.70 -21.95 5.90
N LEU A 454 -6.42 -22.92 5.32
CA LEU A 454 -6.71 -22.93 3.88
C LEU A 454 -7.62 -21.77 3.47
N THR A 455 -8.62 -21.42 4.28
CA THR A 455 -9.48 -20.25 4.02
C THR A 455 -8.65 -18.98 3.96
N THR A 456 -7.70 -18.82 4.89
CA THR A 456 -6.80 -17.65 4.92
C THR A 456 -5.91 -17.59 3.68
N LEU A 457 -5.30 -18.71 3.28
CA LEU A 457 -4.46 -18.77 2.08
C LEU A 457 -5.23 -18.45 0.80
N VAL A 458 -6.44 -19.02 0.66
CA VAL A 458 -7.30 -18.75 -0.50
C VAL A 458 -7.76 -17.30 -0.53
N TRP A 459 -8.11 -16.72 0.62
CA TRP A 459 -8.44 -15.30 0.76
C TRP A 459 -7.28 -14.39 0.33
N LEU A 460 -6.08 -14.66 0.83
CA LEU A 460 -4.87 -13.87 0.53
C LEU A 460 -4.53 -13.90 -0.97
N ALA A 461 -4.55 -15.08 -1.56
CA ALA A 461 -4.22 -15.29 -2.97
C ALA A 461 -5.29 -14.75 -3.95
N SER A 462 -6.52 -14.55 -3.50
CA SER A 462 -7.64 -14.12 -4.34
C SER A 462 -8.15 -12.72 -3.97
N ALA A 463 -9.15 -12.63 -3.12
CA ALA A 463 -9.91 -11.42 -2.84
C ALA A 463 -9.06 -10.32 -2.18
N GLN A 464 -8.16 -10.67 -1.24
CA GLN A 464 -7.29 -9.69 -0.60
C GLN A 464 -6.32 -9.06 -1.60
N HIS A 465 -5.57 -9.88 -2.34
CA HIS A 465 -4.67 -9.40 -3.37
C HIS A 465 -5.43 -8.59 -4.43
N ALA A 466 -6.62 -9.04 -4.86
CA ALA A 466 -7.43 -8.33 -5.83
C ALA A 466 -7.82 -6.92 -5.35
N ALA A 467 -8.28 -6.79 -4.11
CA ALA A 467 -8.70 -5.52 -3.51
C ALA A 467 -7.53 -4.50 -3.44
N LEU A 468 -6.31 -4.99 -3.18
CA LEU A 468 -5.12 -4.15 -3.07
C LEU A 468 -4.41 -3.90 -4.41
N ASN A 469 -4.62 -4.75 -5.42
CA ASN A 469 -3.89 -4.70 -6.68
C ASN A 469 -4.66 -3.98 -7.80
N PHE A 470 -5.93 -4.31 -8.03
CA PHE A 470 -6.62 -3.86 -9.25
C PHE A 470 -7.10 -2.40 -9.19
N GLY A 471 -7.09 -1.78 -8.01
CA GLY A 471 -7.38 -0.36 -7.82
C GLY A 471 -6.22 0.60 -8.15
N GLN A 472 -4.98 0.08 -8.27
CA GLN A 472 -3.76 0.89 -8.37
C GLN A 472 -3.82 1.96 -9.47
N TYR A 473 -4.08 1.57 -10.72
CA TYR A 473 -4.20 2.54 -11.81
C TYR A 473 -5.53 3.30 -11.81
N PRO A 474 -6.70 2.65 -11.65
CA PRO A 474 -7.99 3.33 -11.62
C PRO A 474 -8.08 4.51 -10.64
N LEU A 475 -7.47 4.39 -9.46
CA LEU A 475 -7.56 5.39 -8.39
C LEU A 475 -6.24 6.16 -8.18
N GLY A 476 -5.09 5.50 -8.35
CA GLY A 476 -3.76 6.09 -8.14
C GLY A 476 -3.12 6.64 -9.41
N GLY A 477 -3.73 6.41 -10.58
CA GLY A 477 -3.17 6.84 -11.86
C GLY A 477 -3.08 8.36 -12.03
N TYR A 478 -3.78 9.15 -11.21
CA TYR A 478 -3.63 10.61 -11.14
C TYR A 478 -2.76 11.01 -9.95
N VAL A 479 -1.53 11.42 -10.22
CA VAL A 479 -0.50 11.66 -9.20
C VAL A 479 -0.94 12.64 -8.09
N PRO A 480 -1.62 13.77 -8.37
CA PRO A 480 -2.11 14.65 -7.30
C PRO A 480 -3.08 14.00 -6.31
N ASN A 481 -3.79 12.93 -6.70
CA ASN A 481 -4.67 12.18 -5.79
C ASN A 481 -3.87 11.30 -4.82
N ARG A 482 -2.84 10.62 -5.34
CA ARG A 482 -2.07 9.62 -4.59
C ARG A 482 -0.59 9.65 -4.99
N PRO A 483 0.18 10.66 -4.56
CA PRO A 483 1.57 10.77 -4.95
C PRO A 483 2.42 9.65 -4.30
N PRO A 484 3.17 8.85 -5.08
CA PRO A 484 4.05 7.82 -4.51
C PRO A 484 5.27 8.42 -3.81
N LEU A 485 5.68 9.62 -4.22
CA LEU A 485 6.85 10.34 -3.73
C LEU A 485 6.53 11.81 -3.40
N MET A 486 7.09 12.31 -2.31
CA MET A 486 7.10 13.75 -1.96
C MET A 486 8.52 14.31 -2.01
N ARG A 487 8.70 15.52 -2.54
CA ARG A 487 10.01 16.16 -2.75
C ARG A 487 10.27 17.37 -1.86
N ARG A 488 9.24 17.90 -1.21
CA ARG A 488 9.30 19.08 -0.33
C ARG A 488 8.58 18.78 0.98
N LEU A 489 9.07 19.39 2.05
CA LEU A 489 8.32 19.51 3.30
C LEU A 489 7.30 20.65 3.18
N LEU A 490 6.39 20.79 4.14
CA LEU A 490 5.57 22.00 4.26
C LEU A 490 6.44 23.26 4.28
N PRO A 491 6.04 24.34 3.58
CA PRO A 491 6.74 25.61 3.61
C PRO A 491 6.71 26.17 5.04
N ASP A 492 7.84 26.70 5.49
CA ASP A 492 8.02 27.13 6.87
C ASP A 492 8.89 28.38 6.91
N PRO A 493 8.36 29.54 7.33
CA PRO A 493 9.11 30.79 7.31
C PRO A 493 10.31 30.78 8.28
N GLU A 494 10.29 29.95 9.33
CA GLU A 494 11.41 29.82 10.27
C GLU A 494 12.53 28.96 9.69
N ARG A 495 12.20 27.98 8.83
CA ARG A 495 13.17 27.12 8.17
C ARG A 495 13.74 27.76 6.91
N ASP A 496 12.88 28.34 6.08
CA ASP A 496 13.23 28.96 4.81
C ASP A 496 12.18 30.01 4.40
N ALA A 497 12.46 31.27 4.74
CA ALA A 497 11.60 32.41 4.44
C ALA A 497 11.43 32.64 2.92
N ALA A 498 12.42 32.29 2.09
CA ALA A 498 12.34 32.46 0.65
C ALA A 498 11.45 31.39 0.00
N GLU A 499 11.54 30.14 0.48
CA GLU A 499 10.62 29.07 0.11
C GLU A 499 9.18 29.42 0.50
N TYR A 500 8.97 29.94 1.72
CA TYR A 500 7.66 30.38 2.17
C TYR A 500 7.10 31.53 1.32
N ALA A 501 7.92 32.53 0.97
CA ALA A 501 7.50 33.60 0.06
C ALA A 501 7.11 33.06 -1.33
N THR A 502 7.82 32.06 -1.83
CA THR A 502 7.48 31.38 -3.09
C THR A 502 6.14 30.65 -3.00
N PHE A 503 5.88 29.97 -1.88
CA PHE A 503 4.58 29.35 -1.61
C PHE A 503 3.45 30.37 -1.57
N MET A 504 3.66 31.51 -0.88
CA MET A 504 2.65 32.57 -0.79
C MET A 504 2.35 33.22 -2.15
N ALA A 505 3.35 33.33 -3.03
CA ALA A 505 3.18 33.89 -4.37
C ALA A 505 2.45 32.93 -5.33
N ASP A 506 2.74 31.62 -5.26
CA ASP A 506 2.14 30.60 -6.13
C ASP A 506 2.02 29.23 -5.43
N PRO A 507 0.97 29.04 -4.61
CA PRO A 507 0.81 27.80 -3.85
C PRO A 507 0.47 26.60 -4.74
N HIS A 508 -0.10 26.83 -5.93
CA HIS A 508 -0.42 25.78 -6.90
C HIS A 508 0.87 25.17 -7.45
N ARG A 509 1.80 26.03 -7.87
CA ARG A 509 3.11 25.59 -8.37
C ARG A 509 3.95 24.99 -7.27
N PHE A 510 3.87 25.51 -6.03
CA PHE A 510 4.52 24.89 -4.88
C PHE A 510 4.03 23.44 -4.68
N PHE A 511 2.71 23.22 -4.69
CA PHE A 511 2.12 21.89 -4.57
C PHE A 511 2.63 20.95 -5.67
N LEU A 512 2.62 21.37 -6.94
CA LEU A 512 3.14 20.57 -8.05
C LEU A 512 4.64 20.29 -7.95
N ASN A 513 5.42 21.23 -7.41
CA ASN A 513 6.85 21.05 -7.18
C ASN A 513 7.15 20.09 -6.02
N ALA A 514 6.20 19.86 -5.12
CA ALA A 514 6.28 18.87 -4.06
C ALA A 514 5.97 17.44 -4.54
N MET A 515 5.27 17.30 -5.68
CA MET A 515 4.96 16.02 -6.32
C MET A 515 6.16 15.47 -7.13
N PRO A 516 6.11 14.19 -7.58
CA PRO A 516 7.08 13.65 -8.52
C PRO A 516 7.15 14.48 -9.81
N GLY A 517 8.34 14.54 -10.40
CA GLY A 517 8.57 15.27 -11.65
C GLY A 517 7.92 14.59 -12.87
N ARG A 518 8.09 15.19 -14.04
CA ARG A 518 7.78 14.54 -15.33
C ARG A 518 8.76 13.42 -15.67
N ALA A 519 9.97 13.59 -15.17
CA ALA A 519 11.12 12.72 -15.34
C ALA A 519 11.30 11.78 -14.14
#